data_AF-A0A163DEK8-F1
#
_entry.id   AF-A0A163DEK8-F1
#
_cell.length_a   1.000
_cell.length_b   1.000
_cell.length_c   1.000
_cell.angle_alpha   90.00
_cell.angle_beta   90.00
_cell.angle_gamma   90.00
#
_symmetry.space_group_name_H-M   'P 1'
#
loop_
_entity.id
_entity.type
_entity.pdbx_description
1 polymer ?
#
loop_
_entity_poly.entity_id
_entity_poly.type
_entity_poly.pdbx_seq_one_letter_code
_entity_poly.pdbx_strand_id
1 'polypeptide(L)'
;MKILCVCGLGQGTSLILRMNVENVLSGMGVNADVEHTDVSTASGTAADFIITSNELAQSLQGHEAKVVIVNNYFDNNEIKQKLEEVL
;
A
#
# COMPACT_ATOMS: atom_id res chain seq x y z
N MET A 1 6.99 -7.22 8.90
CA MET A 1 6.31 -6.00 8.46
C MET A 1 5.19 -6.41 7.53
N LYS A 2 3.94 -6.12 7.88
CA LYS A 2 2.77 -6.41 7.06
C LYS A 2 2.29 -5.13 6.37
N ILE A 3 2.13 -5.20 5.05
CA ILE A 3 1.73 -4.08 4.20
C ILE A 3 0.47 -4.48 3.44
N LEU A 4 -0.57 -3.67 3.54
CA LEU A 4 -1.80 -3.84 2.75
C LEU A 4 -1.81 -2.84 1.59
N CYS A 5 -1.90 -3.34 0.37
CA CYS A 5 -2.14 -2.55 -0.82
C CYS A 5 -3.64 -2.46 -1.08
N VAL A 6 -4.20 -1.26 -1.04
CA VAL A 6 -5.64 -1.03 -1.18
C VAL A 6 -5.88 -0.12 -2.37
N CYS A 7 -6.66 -0.59 -3.36
CA CYS A 7 -7.03 0.22 -4.50
C CYS A 7 -8.55 0.15 -4.77
N GLY A 8 -9.12 1.24 -5.27
CA GLY A 8 -10.57 1.39 -5.46
C GLY A 8 -11.05 0.99 -6.86
N LEU A 9 -10.13 0.58 -7.74
CA LEU A 9 -10.38 0.38 -9.17
C LEU A 9 -10.62 -1.09 -9.54
N GLY A 10 -10.59 -2.00 -8.56
CA GLY A 10 -10.88 -3.44 -8.73
C GLY A 10 -9.69 -4.35 -8.40
N GLN A 11 -9.92 -5.67 -8.39
CA GLN A 11 -8.94 -6.69 -7.96
C GLN A 11 -7.63 -6.66 -8.77
N GLY A 12 -7.69 -6.37 -10.07
CA GLY A 12 -6.51 -6.34 -10.94
C GLY A 12 -5.56 -5.20 -10.62
N THR A 13 -6.10 -4.01 -10.30
CA THR A 13 -5.28 -2.85 -9.96
C THR A 13 -4.66 -3.00 -8.56
N SER A 14 -5.34 -3.71 -7.65
CA SER A 14 -4.80 -4.05 -6.32
C SER A 14 -3.60 -4.98 -6.42
N LEU A 15 -3.66 -5.96 -7.34
CA LEU A 15 -2.56 -6.88 -7.60
C LEU A 15 -1.34 -6.16 -8.17
N ILE A 16 -1.54 -5.24 -9.12
CA ILE A 16 -0.43 -4.48 -9.72
C ILE A 16 0.27 -3.60 -8.67
N LEU A 17 -0.50 -2.89 -7.84
CA LEU A 17 0.08 -2.09 -6.75
C LEU A 17 0.93 -2.96 -5.83
N ARG A 18 0.42 -4.13 -5.43
CA ARG A 18 1.19 -5.10 -4.63
C ARG A 18 2.50 -5.50 -5.32
N MET A 19 2.44 -5.92 -6.58
CA MET A 19 3.64 -6.36 -7.31
C MET A 19 4.69 -5.25 -7.40
N ASN A 20 4.25 -4.01 -7.62
CA ASN A 20 5.13 -2.84 -7.68
C ASN A 20 5.77 -2.54 -6.32
N VAL A 21 4.98 -2.61 -5.24
CA VAL A 21 5.47 -2.44 -3.86
C VAL A 21 6.48 -3.54 -3.51
N GLU A 22 6.19 -4.81 -3.81
CA GLU A 22 7.11 -5.94 -3.60
C GLU A 22 8.44 -5.73 -4.36
N ASN A 23 8.37 -5.31 -5.63
CA ASN A 23 9.56 -5.04 -6.44
C ASN A 23 10.42 -3.91 -5.85
N VAL A 24 9.77 -2.82 -5.41
CA VAL A 24 10.45 -1.67 -4.80
C VAL A 24 11.13 -2.07 -3.49
N LEU A 25 10.41 -2.78 -2.60
CA LEU A 25 10.95 -3.23 -1.31
C LEU A 25 12.12 -4.19 -1.50
N SER A 26 12.02 -5.12 -2.46
CA SER A 26 13.11 -6.02 -2.84
C SER A 26 14.35 -5.23 -3.29
N GLY A 27 14.17 -4.20 -4.13
CA GLY A 27 15.25 -3.30 -4.54
C GLY A 27 15.85 -2.47 -3.41
N MET A 28 15.11 -2.23 -2.33
CA MET A 28 15.58 -1.56 -1.11
C MET A 28 16.22 -2.54 -0.10
N GLY A 29 16.15 -3.86 -0.35
CA GLY A 29 16.59 -4.88 0.61
C GLY A 29 15.68 -5.02 1.84
N VAL A 30 14.43 -4.56 1.75
CA VAL A 30 13.44 -4.62 2.83
C VAL A 30 12.56 -5.86 2.66
N ASN A 31 12.45 -6.68 3.72
CA ASN A 31 11.56 -7.84 3.73
C ASN A 31 10.22 -7.49 4.37
N ALA A 32 9.13 -7.61 3.61
CA ALA A 32 7.77 -7.36 4.08
C ALA A 32 6.80 -8.38 3.49
N ASP A 33 5.74 -8.67 4.24
CA ASP A 33 4.58 -9.44 3.79
C ASP A 33 3.57 -8.46 3.17
N VAL A 34 3.46 -8.50 1.84
CA VAL A 34 2.62 -7.57 1.08
C VAL A 34 1.38 -8.29 0.58
N GLU A 35 0.23 -7.90 1.09
CA GLU A 35 -1.07 -8.38 0.63
C GLU A 35 -1.81 -7.28 -0.10
N HIS A 36 -2.82 -7.65 -0.91
CA HIS A 36 -3.73 -6.69 -1.50
C HIS A 36 -5.17 -7.01 -1.12
N THR A 37 -5.97 -5.99 -0.86
CA THR A 37 -7.37 -6.17 -0.45
C THR A 37 -8.22 -4.94 -0.79
N ASP A 38 -9.52 -5.01 -0.55
CA ASP A 38 -10.42 -3.87 -0.67
C ASP A 38 -10.43 -3.01 0.60
N VAL A 39 -10.95 -1.78 0.50
CA VAL A 39 -10.95 -0.82 1.62
C VAL A 39 -11.79 -1.28 2.81
N SER A 40 -12.86 -2.02 2.57
CA SER A 40 -13.75 -2.52 3.62
C SER A 40 -13.03 -3.56 4.45
N THR A 41 -12.36 -4.51 3.78
CA THR A 41 -11.53 -5.54 4.45
C THR A 41 -10.32 -4.90 5.13
N ALA A 42 -9.63 -3.97 4.48
CA ALA A 42 -8.45 -3.30 5.03
C ALA A 42 -8.76 -2.56 6.34
N SER A 43 -9.94 -1.94 6.46
CA SER A 43 -10.33 -1.19 7.65
C SER A 43 -10.38 -2.00 8.96
N GLY A 44 -10.50 -3.33 8.87
CA GLY A 44 -10.48 -4.23 10.03
C GLY A 44 -9.29 -5.18 10.05
N THR A 45 -8.34 -5.04 9.12
CA THR A 45 -7.19 -5.96 9.00
C THR A 45 -5.95 -5.32 9.61
N ALA A 46 -5.42 -5.93 10.66
CA ALA A 46 -4.17 -5.49 11.28
C ALA A 46 -3.02 -5.47 10.27
N ALA A 47 -2.29 -4.36 10.23
CA ALA A 47 -1.13 -4.14 9.37
C ALA A 47 -0.21 -3.06 9.96
N ASP A 48 1.05 -3.05 9.55
CA ASP A 48 1.98 -1.98 9.90
C ASP A 48 1.80 -0.78 8.97
N PHE A 49 1.57 -1.05 7.68
CA PHE A 49 1.38 -0.03 6.65
C PHE A 49 0.19 -0.34 5.75
N ILE A 50 -0.48 0.71 5.29
CA ILE A 50 -1.46 0.63 4.20
C ILE A 50 -1.03 1.56 3.08
N ILE A 51 -0.89 1.04 1.86
CA ILE A 51 -0.55 1.83 0.67
C ILE A 51 -1.81 1.99 -0.17
N THR A 52 -2.23 3.23 -0.43
CA THR A 52 -3.48 3.51 -1.12
C THR A 52 -3.53 4.91 -1.73
N SER A 53 -4.60 5.26 -2.46
CA SER A 53 -4.82 6.63 -2.96
C SER A 53 -5.34 7.57 -1.87
N ASN A 54 -5.20 8.87 -2.11
CA ASN A 54 -5.71 9.91 -1.22
C ASN A 54 -7.23 9.78 -0.97
N GLU A 55 -8.00 9.37 -1.98
CA GLU A 55 -9.45 9.15 -1.85
C GLU A 55 -9.78 8.04 -0.86
N LEU A 56 -9.08 6.91 -0.92
CA LEU A 56 -9.34 5.77 -0.05
C LEU A 56 -8.72 5.92 1.34
N ALA A 57 -7.66 6.71 1.47
CA ALA A 57 -7.07 7.04 2.76
C ALA A 57 -8.09 7.69 3.72
N GLN A 58 -9.07 8.43 3.18
CA GLN A 58 -10.15 9.02 3.99
C GLN A 58 -11.03 7.96 4.66
N SER A 59 -11.25 6.82 4.00
CA SER A 59 -12.03 5.70 4.53
C SER A 59 -11.26 4.85 5.55
N LEU A 60 -9.95 5.08 5.69
CA LEU A 60 -9.07 4.38 6.61
C LEU A 60 -8.63 5.26 7.80
N GLN A 61 -9.30 6.41 7.97
CA GLN A 61 -9.06 7.28 9.12
C GLN A 61 -9.34 6.54 10.44
N GLY A 62 -8.37 6.59 11.35
CA GLY A 62 -8.46 5.90 12.65
C GLY A 62 -7.94 4.46 12.64
N HIS A 63 -7.46 3.95 11.50
CA HIS A 63 -6.73 2.69 11.46
C HIS A 63 -5.36 2.83 12.14
N GLU A 64 -4.89 1.78 12.83
CA GLU A 64 -3.61 1.81 13.57
C GLU A 64 -2.39 1.79 12.64
N ALA A 65 -2.53 1.19 11.46
CA ALA A 65 -1.49 1.16 10.42
C ALA A 65 -1.14 2.56 9.89
N LYS A 66 0.13 2.76 9.54
CA LYS A 66 0.59 3.98 8.88
C LYS A 66 0.14 4.00 7.42
N VAL A 67 -0.69 4.98 7.07
CA VAL A 67 -1.21 5.13 5.70
C VAL A 67 -0.20 5.87 4.83
N VAL A 68 0.17 5.27 3.71
CA VAL A 68 1.07 5.79 2.69
C VAL A 68 0.26 6.10 1.45
N ILE A 69 0.25 7.37 1.05
CA ILE A 69 -0.55 7.83 -0.08
C ILE A 69 0.31 7.81 -1.35
N VAL A 70 -0.23 7.17 -2.40
CA VAL A 70 0.34 7.15 -3.76
C VAL A 70 -0.70 7.62 -4.77
N ASN A 71 -0.29 8.41 -5.75
CA ASN A 71 -1.18 8.95 -6.77
C ASN A 71 -1.23 8.07 -8.02
N ASN A 72 -0.12 7.39 -8.34
CA ASN A 72 -0.03 6.47 -9.47
C ASN A 72 0.50 5.10 -9.03
N TYR A 73 -0.37 4.10 -9.03
CA TYR A 73 -0.03 2.72 -8.68
C TYR A 73 0.97 2.04 -9.61
N PHE A 74 1.26 2.64 -10.77
CA PHE A 74 2.21 2.15 -11.76
C PHE A 74 3.56 2.88 -11.71
N ASP A 75 3.67 3.95 -10.93
CA ASP A 75 4.91 4.71 -10.80
C ASP A 75 5.77 4.15 -9.67
N ASN A 76 6.68 3.25 -10.02
CA ASN A 76 7.62 2.66 -9.07
C ASN A 76 8.54 3.70 -8.41
N ASN A 77 8.80 4.85 -9.06
CA ASN A 77 9.62 5.90 -8.45
C ASN A 77 8.83 6.63 -7.36
N GLU A 78 7.56 6.94 -7.61
CA GLU A 78 6.67 7.51 -6.59
C GLU A 78 6.53 6.56 -5.39
N ILE A 79 6.23 5.29 -5.66
CA ILE A 79 6.09 4.25 -4.63
C ILE A 79 7.37 4.16 -3.80
N LYS A 80 8.53 4.11 -4.46
CA LYS A 80 9.84 4.07 -3.78
C LYS A 80 10.06 5.29 -2.89
N GLN A 81 9.88 6.49 -3.42
CA GLN A 81 10.07 7.72 -2.64
C GLN A 81 9.15 7.72 -1.40
N LYS A 82 7.88 7.33 -1.57
CA LYS A 82 6.92 7.29 -0.47
C LYS A 82 7.25 6.24 0.58
N LEU A 83 7.81 5.10 0.17
CA LEU A 83 8.28 4.06 1.09
C LEU A 83 9.57 4.49 1.82
N GLU A 84 10.51 5.15 1.14
CA GLU A 84 11.75 5.68 1.75
C GLU A 84 11.46 6.79 2.78
N GLU A 85 10.39 7.56 2.61
CA GLU A 85 9.97 8.59 3.58
C GLU A 85 9.45 8.00 4.90
N VAL A 86 9.03 6.73 4.91
CA VAL A 86 8.27 6.15 6.02
C VAL A 86 8.89 4.92 6.69
N LEU A 87 9.80 4.23 6.02
CA LEU A 87 10.56 3.06 6.49
C LEU A 87 11.88 3.48 7.11
#